data_AF-A0A2V8U728-F1
#
_entry.id   AF-A0A2V8U728-F1
#
_cell.length_a   1.000
_cell.length_b   1.000
_cell.length_c   1.000
_cell.angle_alpha   90.00
_cell.angle_beta   90.00
_cell.angle_gamma   90.00
#
_symmetry.space_group_name_H-M   'P 1'
#
loop_
_entity.id
_entity.type
_entity.pdbx_description
1 polymer ?
#
loop_
_entity_poly.entity_id
_entity_poly.type
_entity_poly.pdbx_seq_one_letter_code
_entity_poly.pdbx_strand_id
1 'polypeptide(L)'
;MILTDALWRRRFHADPSVLGQKIVVDGVPFEVVGVLSPETKLPKISQLQPLNFGDAEPDLWKPMATRDEELSPMGDFNYGGIVRLKQGISPSQALDELNAVQAGIASSLPEHVELRAALVPLQEAIAGRSRDGLLLLLSAVGAVLLIVCVNIANLLLSRATGRRREFAIRTAIGASAVRLATESLLIAMLGGALGVALAFGALGTILANAPADLPRLNEVRMNGRVLGVAFLLSAFCGVLFGLLPALRSSRADPQDGLKAAGRTSSQSHSGGRLRSLLVTVEVGLGTLCLVAAGLLLNSFVRLMRVERGFDVERVVTVHLNLPSSRYPDRAKRAAFLRNAVDRLRALPGVNAAA
;
A
#
# COMPACT_ATOMS: atom_id res chain seq x y z
N MET A 1 -8.13 26.44 19.78
CA MET A 1 -8.15 25.72 18.48
C MET A 1 -6.74 25.67 17.92
N ILE A 2 -6.43 24.62 17.17
CA ILE A 2 -5.16 24.47 16.45
C ILE A 2 -5.44 24.36 14.95
N LEU A 3 -4.72 25.12 14.13
CA LEU A 3 -4.84 25.05 12.66
C LEU A 3 -3.83 24.05 12.07
N THR A 4 -4.13 23.44 10.93
CA THR A 4 -3.09 22.76 10.15
C THR A 4 -2.21 23.77 9.40
N ASP A 5 -0.96 23.40 9.12
CA ASP A 5 -0.06 24.20 8.27
C ASP A 5 -0.69 24.47 6.90
N ALA A 6 -1.40 23.50 6.33
CA ALA A 6 -2.11 23.64 5.06
C ALA A 6 -3.17 24.75 5.10
N LEU A 7 -4.04 24.77 6.12
CA LEU A 7 -5.04 25.83 6.27
C LEU A 7 -4.38 27.19 6.55
N TRP A 8 -3.36 27.21 7.41
CA TRP A 8 -2.62 28.43 7.75
C TRP A 8 -1.99 29.10 6.52
N ARG A 9 -1.36 28.32 5.63
CA ARG A 9 -0.83 28.84 4.36
C ARG A 9 -1.92 29.27 3.38
N ARG A 10 -2.94 28.43 3.19
CA ARG A 10 -3.99 28.65 2.19
C ARG A 10 -4.88 29.84 2.50
N ARG A 11 -5.23 30.03 3.78
CA ARG A 11 -6.23 31.02 4.21
C ARG A 11 -5.63 32.22 4.94
N PHE A 12 -4.52 32.03 5.64
CA PHE A 12 -3.87 33.06 6.46
C PHE A 12 -2.50 33.46 5.91
N HIS A 13 -2.14 33.00 4.70
CA HIS A 13 -0.89 33.36 4.02
C HIS A 13 0.38 33.14 4.84
N ALA A 14 0.37 32.13 5.73
CA ALA A 14 1.46 31.86 6.67
C ALA A 14 1.78 33.04 7.62
N ASP A 15 0.77 33.84 7.97
CA ASP A 15 0.93 34.96 8.89
C ASP A 15 1.07 34.47 10.35
N PRO A 16 2.21 34.70 11.03
CA PRO A 16 2.40 34.31 12.43
C PRO A 16 1.47 35.07 13.39
N SER A 17 0.88 36.19 12.97
CA SER A 17 -0.06 36.97 13.77
C SER A 17 -1.39 36.25 14.03
N VAL A 18 -1.63 35.09 13.40
CA VAL A 18 -2.83 34.28 13.59
C VAL A 18 -2.97 33.77 15.03
N LEU A 19 -1.87 33.63 15.77
CA LEU A 19 -1.89 33.20 17.17
C LEU A 19 -2.59 34.25 18.05
N GLY A 20 -3.51 33.80 18.91
CA GLY A 20 -4.34 34.66 19.75
C GLY A 20 -5.55 35.29 19.03
N GLN A 21 -5.67 35.13 17.71
CA GLN A 21 -6.84 35.61 16.98
C GLN A 21 -8.05 34.69 17.20
N LYS A 22 -9.25 35.29 17.19
CA LYS A 22 -10.51 34.56 17.26
C LYS A 22 -11.06 34.33 15.86
N ILE A 23 -11.26 33.05 15.51
CA ILE A 23 -11.91 32.64 14.27
C ILE A 23 -13.26 32.00 14.62
N VAL A 24 -14.29 32.33 13.85
CA VAL A 24 -15.63 31.76 14.03
C VAL A 24 -15.74 30.45 13.27
N VAL A 25 -16.00 29.36 13.99
CA VAL A 25 -16.25 28.01 13.45
C VAL A 25 -17.63 27.56 13.93
N ASP A 26 -18.50 27.17 13.00
CA ASP A 26 -19.90 26.81 13.29
C ASP A 26 -20.69 27.88 14.07
N GLY A 27 -20.35 29.15 13.86
CA GLY A 27 -20.95 30.29 14.58
C GLY A 27 -20.41 30.51 16.00
N VAL A 28 -19.40 29.75 16.43
CA VAL A 28 -18.77 29.88 17.75
C VAL A 28 -17.34 30.44 17.58
N PRO A 29 -16.96 31.51 18.29
CA PRO A 29 -15.59 32.02 18.24
C PRO A 29 -14.62 31.10 18.99
N PHE A 30 -13.55 30.69 18.32
CA PHE A 30 -12.43 29.95 18.89
C PHE A 30 -11.14 30.73 18.72
N GLU A 31 -10.37 30.84 19.79
CA GLU A 31 -9.02 31.40 19.75
C GLU A 31 -8.04 30.38 19.14
N VAL A 32 -7.17 30.84 18.25
CA VAL A 32 -6.07 30.06 17.69
C VAL A 32 -4.92 30.06 18.68
N VAL A 33 -4.64 28.90 19.26
CA VAL A 33 -3.56 28.73 20.26
C VAL A 33 -2.32 28.07 19.67
N GLY A 34 -2.37 27.62 18.42
CA GLY A 34 -1.25 26.97 17.75
C GLY A 34 -1.52 26.64 16.29
N VAL A 35 -0.43 26.38 15.57
CA VAL A 35 -0.42 25.82 14.22
C VAL A 35 0.38 24.53 14.25
N LEU A 36 -0.16 23.45 13.69
CA LEU A 36 0.54 22.17 13.61
C LEU A 36 1.74 22.28 12.66
N SER A 37 2.85 21.65 13.05
CA SER A 37 4.00 21.51 12.16
C SER A 37 3.59 20.72 10.91
N PRO A 38 4.09 21.07 9.70
CA PRO A 38 3.86 20.32 8.47
C PRO A 38 4.33 18.85 8.54
N GLU A 39 5.23 18.54 9.49
CA GLU A 39 5.72 17.17 9.72
C GLU A 39 4.73 16.32 10.54
N THR A 40 3.73 16.95 11.16
CA THR A 40 2.75 16.27 12.01
C THR A 40 1.79 15.48 11.15
N LYS A 41 2.00 14.16 11.08
CA LYS A 41 1.13 13.25 10.35
C LYS A 41 -0.03 12.81 11.23
N LEU A 42 -1.22 13.27 10.86
CA LEU A 42 -2.46 12.87 11.51
C LEU A 42 -3.14 11.79 10.68
N PRO A 43 -3.80 10.80 11.31
CA PRO A 43 -4.62 9.85 10.58
C PRO A 43 -5.77 10.59 9.87
N LYS A 44 -6.14 10.14 8.68
CA LYS A 44 -7.32 10.65 7.98
C LYS A 44 -8.58 10.24 8.74
N ILE A 45 -9.65 11.03 8.64
CA ILE A 45 -10.94 10.71 9.29
C ILE A 45 -11.47 9.36 8.79
N SER A 46 -11.35 9.09 7.49
CA SER A 46 -11.68 7.81 6.86
C SER A 46 -10.91 6.59 7.42
N GLN A 47 -9.75 6.82 8.06
CA GLN A 47 -8.95 5.76 8.70
C GLN A 47 -9.36 5.53 10.16
N LEU A 48 -10.00 6.51 10.80
CA LEU A 48 -10.39 6.46 12.20
C LEU A 48 -11.88 6.12 12.39
N GLN A 49 -12.69 6.26 11.35
CA GLN A 49 -14.12 5.99 11.40
C GLN A 49 -14.56 5.05 10.27
N PRO A 50 -15.38 4.01 10.56
CA PRO A 50 -15.96 3.16 9.52
C PRO A 50 -16.95 3.89 8.63
N LEU A 51 -17.53 4.99 9.13
CA LEU A 51 -18.47 5.84 8.42
C LEU A 51 -17.68 6.77 7.48
N ASN A 52 -17.95 6.63 6.19
CA ASN A 52 -17.17 7.20 5.11
C ASN A 52 -17.45 8.72 4.96
N PHE A 53 -16.83 9.55 5.80
CA PHE A 53 -17.00 11.02 5.76
C PHE A 53 -16.15 11.73 4.69
N GLY A 54 -15.64 11.00 3.70
CA GLY A 54 -14.74 11.50 2.67
C GLY A 54 -13.28 11.53 3.14
N ASP A 55 -12.36 11.53 2.17
CA ASP A 55 -10.91 11.40 2.39
C ASP A 55 -10.19 12.72 2.69
N ALA A 56 -10.93 13.72 3.17
CA ALA A 56 -10.40 15.05 3.45
C ALA A 56 -9.48 15.04 4.68
N GLU A 57 -8.32 15.69 4.55
CA GLU A 57 -7.48 16.01 5.70
C GLU A 57 -8.17 17.09 6.55
N PRO A 58 -8.14 16.98 7.89
CA PRO A 58 -8.76 17.99 8.74
C PRO A 58 -8.03 19.33 8.60
N ASP A 59 -8.76 20.41 8.38
CA ASP A 59 -8.19 21.76 8.26
C ASP A 59 -7.86 22.39 9.64
N LEU A 60 -8.57 21.98 10.69
CA LEU A 60 -8.40 22.49 12.05
C LEU A 60 -8.80 21.45 13.10
N TRP A 61 -8.33 21.67 14.33
CA TRP A 61 -8.67 20.90 15.52
C TRP A 61 -9.23 21.84 16.59
N LYS A 62 -10.43 21.51 17.08
CA LYS A 62 -11.06 22.20 18.22
C LYS A 62 -11.19 21.24 19.39
N PRO A 63 -11.12 21.74 20.65
CA PRO A 63 -11.42 20.93 21.81
C PRO A 63 -12.80 20.29 21.66
N MET A 64 -12.89 19.00 21.99
CA MET A 64 -14.17 18.32 22.09
C MET A 64 -14.82 18.76 23.40
N ALA A 65 -15.82 19.63 23.29
CA ALA A 65 -16.69 19.99 24.41
C ALA A 65 -18.00 19.22 24.22
N THR A 66 -18.33 18.36 25.18
CA THR A 66 -19.58 17.62 25.20
C THR A 66 -20.70 18.54 25.70
N ARG A 67 -21.82 18.56 24.99
CA ARG A 67 -23.05 19.20 25.48
C ARG A 67 -23.76 18.26 26.45
N ASP A 68 -24.56 18.80 27.37
CA ASP A 68 -25.36 17.97 28.29
C ASP A 68 -26.30 17.01 27.55
N GLU A 69 -26.78 17.40 26.37
CA GLU A 69 -27.61 16.56 25.49
C GLU A 69 -26.84 15.41 24.81
N GLU A 70 -25.51 15.53 24.70
CA GLU A 70 -24.61 14.48 24.18
C GLU A 70 -24.16 13.51 25.30
N LEU A 71 -24.37 13.90 26.56
CA LEU A 71 -24.10 13.08 27.76
C LEU A 71 -25.29 12.17 28.13
N SER A 72 -26.18 11.89 27.19
CA SER A 72 -27.22 10.87 27.35
C SER A 72 -26.60 9.53 27.78
N PRO A 73 -27.25 8.73 28.64
CA PRO A 73 -26.73 7.42 29.05
C PRO A 73 -26.38 6.50 27.87
N MET A 74 -27.13 6.61 26.77
CA MET A 74 -26.89 5.85 25.52
C MET A 74 -25.67 6.39 24.73
N GLY A 75 -25.32 7.66 24.94
CA GLY A 75 -24.28 8.36 24.19
C GLY A 75 -24.57 8.47 22.70
N ASP A 76 -23.51 8.70 21.92
CA ASP A 76 -23.54 8.69 20.46
C ASP A 76 -22.40 7.79 19.95
N PHE A 77 -22.69 6.93 18.97
CA PHE A 77 -21.76 5.90 18.46
C PHE A 77 -20.95 6.36 17.24
N ASN A 78 -20.93 7.67 17.02
CA ASN A 78 -20.35 8.32 15.86
C ASN A 78 -18.94 8.88 16.11
N TYR A 79 -18.27 8.47 17.20
CA TYR A 79 -16.92 8.90 17.53
C TYR A 79 -15.92 7.74 17.50
N GLY A 80 -14.76 7.99 16.89
CA GLY A 80 -13.61 7.09 16.94
C GLY A 80 -12.58 7.62 17.93
N GLY A 81 -12.15 6.80 18.89
CA GLY A 81 -11.15 7.17 19.88
C GLY A 81 -9.77 6.62 19.53
N ILE A 82 -8.72 7.44 19.67
CA ILE A 82 -7.34 6.95 19.69
C ILE A 82 -6.91 6.81 21.14
N VAL A 83 -6.58 5.58 21.54
CA VAL A 83 -6.13 5.27 22.90
C VAL A 83 -4.66 4.86 22.91
N ARG A 84 -3.95 5.22 23.98
CA ARG A 84 -2.59 4.75 24.24
C ARG A 84 -2.63 3.78 25.42
N LEU A 85 -2.29 2.52 25.17
CA LEU A 85 -2.19 1.52 26.23
C LEU A 85 -1.01 1.84 27.15
N LYS A 86 -1.19 1.55 28.46
CA LYS A 86 -0.11 1.61 29.44
C LYS A 86 0.95 0.56 29.10
N GLN A 87 2.21 0.85 29.41
CA GLN A 87 3.29 -0.12 29.20
C GLN A 87 3.02 -1.42 29.98
N GLY A 88 3.22 -2.56 29.33
CA GLY A 88 3.03 -3.89 29.92
C GLY A 88 1.61 -4.46 29.81
N ILE A 89 0.62 -3.68 29.33
CA ILE A 89 -0.75 -4.16 29.13
C ILE A 89 -0.90 -4.74 27.72
N SER A 90 -1.45 -5.96 27.61
CA SER A 90 -1.75 -6.56 26.31
C SER A 90 -3.03 -5.94 25.71
N PRO A 91 -3.17 -5.92 24.37
CA PRO A 91 -4.42 -5.50 23.74
C PRO A 91 -5.64 -6.31 24.18
N SER A 92 -5.48 -7.61 24.46
CA SER A 92 -6.55 -8.47 24.96
C SER A 92 -7.02 -8.06 26.36
N GLN A 93 -6.08 -7.79 27.27
CA GLN A 93 -6.41 -7.31 28.62
C GLN A 93 -7.15 -5.97 28.57
N ALA A 94 -6.70 -5.04 27.74
CA ALA A 94 -7.37 -3.76 27.56
C ALA A 94 -8.79 -3.92 26.98
N LEU A 95 -8.97 -4.86 26.05
CA LEU A 95 -10.28 -5.17 25.46
C LEU A 95 -11.25 -5.75 26.51
N ASP A 96 -10.77 -6.66 27.36
CA ASP A 96 -11.57 -7.25 28.44
C ASP A 96 -12.01 -6.19 29.44
N GLU A 97 -11.10 -5.28 29.82
CA GLU A 97 -11.38 -4.18 30.74
C GLU A 97 -12.39 -3.18 30.14
N LEU A 98 -12.23 -2.84 28.86
CA LEU A 98 -13.20 -2.00 28.13
C LEU A 98 -14.57 -2.68 28.04
N ASN A 99 -14.64 -3.98 27.78
CA ASN A 99 -15.90 -4.72 27.73
C ASN A 99 -16.59 -4.78 29.09
N ALA A 100 -15.84 -4.86 30.19
CA ALA A 100 -16.41 -4.77 31.53
C ALA A 100 -17.08 -3.40 31.78
N VAL A 101 -16.45 -2.30 31.33
CA VAL A 101 -17.04 -0.96 31.38
C VAL A 101 -18.29 -0.87 30.50
N GLN A 102 -18.24 -1.38 29.28
CA GLN A 102 -19.39 -1.40 28.36
C GLN A 102 -20.56 -2.19 28.92
N ALA A 103 -20.31 -3.34 29.58
CA ALA A 103 -21.35 -4.11 30.25
C ALA A 103 -22.01 -3.34 31.41
N GLY A 104 -21.21 -2.59 32.18
CA GLY A 104 -21.73 -1.69 33.22
C GLY A 104 -22.65 -0.61 32.64
N ILE A 105 -22.23 0.04 31.55
CA ILE A 105 -23.06 1.04 30.85
C ILE A 105 -24.35 0.39 30.34
N ALA A 106 -24.25 -0.74 29.65
CA ALA A 106 -25.39 -1.48 29.10
C ALA A 106 -26.43 -1.82 30.19
N SER A 107 -25.98 -2.22 31.39
CA SER A 107 -26.87 -2.54 32.50
C SER A 107 -27.61 -1.33 33.10
N SER A 108 -27.09 -0.12 32.87
CA SER A 108 -27.72 1.13 33.34
C SER A 108 -28.73 1.70 32.34
N LEU A 109 -28.80 1.14 31.13
CA LEU A 109 -29.71 1.59 30.09
C LEU A 109 -31.11 1.01 30.31
N PRO A 110 -32.18 1.79 30.01
CA PRO A 110 -33.55 1.29 30.07
C PRO A 110 -33.83 0.16 29.07
N GLU A 111 -33.09 0.13 27.97
CA GLU A 111 -33.20 -0.86 26.90
C GLU A 111 -32.11 -1.92 27.02
N HIS A 112 -32.44 -3.16 26.67
CA HIS A 112 -31.47 -4.25 26.62
C HIS A 112 -30.61 -4.10 25.36
N VAL A 113 -29.46 -3.44 25.49
CA VAL A 113 -28.49 -3.25 24.41
C VAL A 113 -27.22 -4.03 24.74
N GLU A 114 -26.69 -4.76 23.76
CA GLU A 114 -25.38 -5.40 23.89
C GLU A 114 -24.30 -4.44 23.38
N LEU A 115 -23.45 -3.95 24.29
CA LEU A 115 -22.33 -3.07 23.96
C LEU A 115 -21.02 -3.86 24.01
N ARG A 116 -20.23 -3.77 22.94
CA ARG A 116 -18.89 -4.35 22.87
C ARG A 116 -17.88 -3.34 22.36
N ALA A 117 -16.71 -3.32 22.99
CA ALA A 117 -15.59 -2.55 22.52
C ALA A 117 -14.89 -3.26 21.35
N ALA A 118 -14.31 -2.47 20.45
CA ALA A 118 -13.41 -2.95 19.42
C ALA A 118 -12.08 -2.20 19.55
N LEU A 119 -11.00 -2.95 19.75
CA LEU A 119 -9.65 -2.39 19.82
C LEU A 119 -8.83 -2.89 18.64
N VAL A 120 -8.44 -1.98 17.76
CA VAL A 120 -7.64 -2.29 16.57
C VAL A 120 -6.30 -1.56 16.68
N PRO A 121 -5.16 -2.23 16.48
CA PRO A 121 -3.87 -1.55 16.41
C PRO A 121 -3.91 -0.43 15.36
N LEU A 122 -3.45 0.77 15.73
CA LEU A 122 -3.53 1.93 14.83
C LEU A 122 -2.85 1.70 13.47
N GLN A 123 -1.78 0.91 13.44
CA GLN A 123 -1.08 0.53 12.21
C GLN A 123 -1.95 -0.33 11.29
N GLU A 124 -2.74 -1.24 11.86
CA GLU A 124 -3.67 -2.09 11.13
C GLU A 124 -4.88 -1.29 10.64
N ALA A 125 -5.41 -0.40 11.48
CA ALA A 125 -6.50 0.51 11.08
C ALA A 125 -6.10 1.40 9.89
N ILE A 126 -4.87 1.91 9.87
CA ILE A 126 -4.38 2.81 8.81
C ILE A 126 -3.92 2.06 7.55
N ALA A 127 -3.21 0.93 7.70
CA ALA A 127 -2.50 0.29 6.59
C ALA A 127 -2.92 -1.17 6.30
N GLY A 128 -3.75 -1.78 7.16
CA GLY A 128 -4.10 -3.20 7.08
C GLY A 128 -4.72 -3.59 5.74
N ARG A 129 -5.71 -2.83 5.25
CA ARG A 129 -6.39 -3.10 3.98
C ARG A 129 -5.46 -3.04 2.76
N SER A 130 -4.46 -2.14 2.78
CA SER A 130 -3.51 -2.00 1.67
C SER A 130 -2.38 -3.05 1.74
N ARG A 131 -2.09 -3.57 2.93
CA ARG A 131 -0.98 -4.50 3.17
C ARG A 131 -1.13 -5.78 2.35
N ASP A 132 -2.32 -6.37 2.33
CA ASP A 132 -2.54 -7.66 1.65
C ASP A 132 -2.39 -7.52 0.13
N GLY A 133 -2.94 -6.44 -0.44
CA GLY A 133 -2.76 -6.12 -1.85
C GLY A 133 -1.30 -5.87 -2.22
N LEU A 134 -0.54 -5.16 -1.37
CA LEU A 134 0.88 -4.92 -1.56
C LEU A 134 1.72 -6.21 -1.43
N LEU A 135 1.37 -7.11 -0.49
CA LEU A 135 2.03 -8.41 -0.34
C LEU A 135 1.76 -9.31 -1.54
N LEU A 136 0.55 -9.28 -2.07
CA LEU A 136 0.19 -10.02 -3.28
C LEU A 136 0.98 -9.50 -4.50
N LEU A 137 1.06 -8.18 -4.66
CA LEU A 137 1.85 -7.54 -5.71
C LEU A 137 3.34 -7.89 -5.57
N LEU A 138 3.89 -7.81 -4.36
CA LEU A 138 5.28 -8.18 -4.07
C LEU A 138 5.56 -9.65 -4.40
N SER A 139 4.62 -10.55 -4.05
CA SER A 139 4.72 -11.98 -4.34
C SER A 139 4.72 -12.24 -5.85
N ALA A 140 3.87 -11.54 -6.61
CA ALA A 140 3.81 -11.64 -8.06
C ALA A 140 5.12 -11.14 -8.72
N VAL A 141 5.64 -9.99 -8.30
CA VAL A 141 6.93 -9.46 -8.79
C VAL A 141 8.08 -10.41 -8.45
N GLY A 142 8.08 -10.99 -7.25
CA GLY A 142 9.06 -12.00 -6.85
C GLY A 142 9.02 -13.26 -7.72
N ALA A 143 7.83 -13.74 -8.09
CA ALA A 143 7.67 -14.87 -8.99
C ALA A 143 8.18 -14.55 -10.41
N VAL A 144 7.91 -13.35 -10.93
CA VAL A 144 8.46 -12.89 -12.22
C VAL A 144 10.00 -12.82 -12.17
N LEU A 145 10.58 -12.29 -11.09
CA LEU A 145 12.02 -12.28 -10.89
C LEU A 145 12.61 -13.70 -10.93
N LEU A 146 11.97 -14.66 -10.24
CA LEU A 146 12.38 -16.07 -10.26
C LEU A 146 12.33 -16.67 -11.66
N ILE A 147 11.26 -16.41 -12.43
CA ILE A 147 11.14 -16.85 -13.83
C ILE A 147 12.30 -16.30 -14.68
N VAL A 148 12.64 -15.02 -14.52
CA VAL A 148 13.78 -14.40 -15.22
C VAL A 148 15.10 -15.07 -14.79
N CYS A 149 15.29 -15.33 -13.49
CA CYS A 149 16.47 -16.00 -12.99
C CYS A 149 16.65 -17.41 -13.56
N VAL A 150 15.56 -18.19 -13.63
CA VAL A 150 15.55 -19.53 -14.23
C VAL A 150 15.86 -19.46 -15.72
N ASN A 151 15.31 -18.48 -16.43
CA ASN A 151 15.59 -18.23 -17.84
C ASN A 151 17.07 -17.94 -18.11
N ILE A 152 17.67 -17.04 -17.33
CA ILE A 152 19.10 -16.73 -17.45
C ILE A 152 19.93 -17.97 -17.15
N ALA A 153 19.58 -18.77 -16.13
CA ALA A 153 20.27 -20.02 -15.84
C ALA A 153 20.18 -21.02 -17.01
N ASN A 154 19.01 -21.17 -17.62
CA ASN A 154 18.78 -22.02 -18.81
C ASN A 154 19.62 -21.54 -20.02
N LEU A 155 19.65 -20.23 -20.27
CA LEU A 155 20.44 -19.63 -21.35
C LEU A 155 21.95 -19.85 -21.13
N LEU A 156 22.43 -19.69 -19.90
CA LEU A 156 23.82 -19.94 -19.54
C LEU A 156 24.19 -21.41 -19.69
N LEU A 157 23.30 -22.32 -19.31
CA LEU A 157 23.53 -23.76 -19.46
C LEU A 157 23.64 -24.15 -20.94
N SER A 158 22.81 -23.54 -21.80
CA SER A 158 22.87 -23.69 -23.27
C SER A 158 24.12 -23.06 -23.90
N ARG A 159 24.54 -21.88 -23.43
CA ARG A 159 25.77 -21.21 -23.92
C ARG A 159 27.05 -21.89 -23.43
N ALA A 160 27.04 -22.50 -22.25
CA ALA A 160 28.20 -23.21 -21.69
C ALA A 160 28.64 -24.38 -22.58
N THR A 161 27.70 -25.05 -23.27
CA THR A 161 28.04 -26.11 -24.23
C THR A 161 28.72 -25.58 -25.50
N GLY A 162 28.39 -24.37 -25.96
CA GLY A 162 29.01 -23.74 -27.12
C GLY A 162 30.32 -22.99 -26.84
N ARG A 163 30.43 -22.37 -25.65
CA ARG A 163 31.62 -21.59 -25.22
C ARG A 163 32.71 -22.41 -24.51
N ARG A 164 32.51 -23.71 -24.31
CA ARG A 164 33.49 -24.62 -23.69
C ARG A 164 34.88 -24.50 -24.32
N ARG A 165 34.94 -24.40 -25.66
CA ARG A 165 36.18 -24.25 -26.43
C ARG A 165 36.87 -22.91 -26.17
N GLU A 166 36.11 -21.81 -26.13
CA GLU A 166 36.63 -20.46 -25.87
C GLU A 166 37.14 -20.31 -24.43
N PHE A 167 36.42 -20.87 -23.45
CA PHE A 167 36.86 -20.88 -22.05
C PHE A 167 38.11 -21.75 -21.84
N ALA A 168 38.19 -22.93 -22.45
CA ALA A 168 39.37 -23.80 -22.39
C ALA A 168 40.60 -23.14 -23.03
N ILE A 169 40.41 -22.45 -24.16
CA ILE A 169 41.49 -21.68 -24.81
C ILE A 169 41.92 -20.51 -23.91
N ARG A 170 40.99 -19.71 -23.37
CA ARG A 170 41.33 -18.57 -22.49
C ARG A 170 42.00 -19.01 -21.17
N THR A 171 41.60 -20.14 -20.59
CA THR A 171 42.27 -20.69 -19.39
C THR A 171 43.66 -21.26 -19.72
N ALA A 172 43.85 -21.88 -20.90
CA ALA A 172 45.17 -22.32 -21.36
C ALA A 172 46.15 -21.16 -21.59
N ILE A 173 45.65 -19.94 -21.88
CA ILE A 173 46.44 -18.71 -22.00
C ILE A 173 46.55 -17.96 -20.64
N GLY A 174 46.07 -18.54 -19.54
CA GLY A 174 46.22 -17.98 -18.18
C GLY A 174 45.19 -16.90 -17.78
N ALA A 175 44.08 -16.74 -18.51
CA ALA A 175 43.05 -15.77 -18.14
C ALA A 175 42.33 -16.18 -16.83
N SER A 176 42.39 -15.33 -15.81
CA SER A 176 41.78 -15.61 -14.51
C SER A 176 40.25 -15.59 -14.58
N ALA A 177 39.60 -16.55 -13.91
CA ALA A 177 38.14 -16.61 -13.76
C ALA A 177 37.53 -15.34 -13.14
N VAL A 178 38.36 -14.55 -12.46
CA VAL A 178 38.02 -13.26 -11.84
C VAL A 178 37.60 -12.23 -12.89
N ARG A 179 38.29 -12.15 -14.05
CA ARG A 179 37.98 -11.16 -15.09
C ARG A 179 36.62 -11.38 -15.76
N LEU A 180 36.19 -12.63 -15.86
CA LEU A 180 34.88 -13.01 -16.41
C LEU A 180 33.74 -12.74 -15.41
N ALA A 181 34.02 -12.90 -14.12
CA ALA A 181 33.08 -12.56 -13.06
C ALA A 181 32.86 -11.04 -12.97
N THR A 182 33.91 -10.22 -13.15
CA THR A 182 33.80 -8.75 -13.14
C THR A 182 32.97 -8.21 -14.30
N GLU A 183 33.07 -8.81 -15.49
CA GLU A 183 32.28 -8.38 -16.66
C GLU A 183 30.78 -8.67 -16.47
N SER A 184 30.45 -9.85 -15.95
CA SER A 184 29.07 -10.24 -15.65
C SER A 184 28.45 -9.39 -14.53
N LEU A 185 29.26 -9.06 -13.52
CA LEU A 185 28.83 -8.18 -12.44
C LEU A 185 28.56 -6.76 -12.95
N LEU A 186 29.41 -6.22 -13.83
CA LEU A 186 29.20 -4.91 -14.46
C LEU A 186 27.90 -4.86 -15.26
N ILE A 187 27.61 -5.89 -16.07
CA ILE A 187 26.36 -5.96 -16.84
C ILE A 187 25.14 -6.03 -15.91
N ALA A 188 25.21 -6.85 -14.85
CA ALA A 188 24.12 -6.96 -13.89
C ALA A 188 23.88 -5.64 -13.13
N MET A 189 24.96 -4.93 -12.78
CA MET A 189 24.90 -3.62 -12.14
C MET A 189 24.34 -2.53 -13.05
N LEU A 190 24.74 -2.51 -14.33
CA LEU A 190 24.17 -1.59 -15.32
C LEU A 190 22.68 -1.87 -15.57
N GLY A 191 22.29 -3.14 -15.67
CA GLY A 191 20.90 -3.55 -15.77
C GLY A 191 20.09 -3.14 -14.54
N GLY A 192 20.65 -3.31 -13.34
CA GLY A 192 20.07 -2.84 -12.08
C GLY A 192 19.87 -1.32 -12.04
N ALA A 193 20.89 -0.56 -12.44
CA ALA A 193 20.82 0.90 -12.51
C ALA A 193 19.76 1.38 -13.51
N LEU A 194 19.68 0.75 -14.69
CA LEU A 194 18.65 1.05 -15.68
C LEU A 194 17.25 0.71 -15.16
N GLY A 195 17.10 -0.43 -14.46
CA GLY A 195 15.85 -0.83 -13.82
C GLY A 195 15.39 0.17 -12.75
N VAL A 196 16.31 0.68 -11.93
CA VAL A 196 16.02 1.74 -10.95
C VAL A 196 15.60 3.04 -11.64
N ALA A 197 16.27 3.43 -12.73
CA ALA A 197 15.91 4.62 -13.49
C ALA A 197 14.50 4.52 -14.10
N LEU A 198 14.16 3.36 -14.68
CA LEU A 198 12.82 3.08 -15.19
C LEU A 198 11.78 3.08 -14.06
N ALA A 199 12.10 2.47 -12.93
CA ALA A 199 11.22 2.47 -11.75
C ALA A 199 10.98 3.89 -11.23
N PHE A 200 11.97 4.78 -11.29
CA PHE A 200 11.81 6.18 -10.88
C PHE A 200 10.82 6.91 -11.78
N GLY A 201 10.95 6.75 -13.11
CA GLY A 201 10.01 7.34 -14.08
C GLY A 201 8.60 6.76 -13.95
N ALA A 202 8.49 5.44 -13.85
CA ALA A 202 7.21 4.74 -13.70
C ALA A 202 6.51 5.08 -12.37
N LEU A 203 7.26 5.24 -11.27
CA LEU A 203 6.68 5.64 -10.00
C LEU A 203 6.04 7.04 -10.10
N GLY A 204 6.71 7.98 -10.77
CA GLY A 204 6.16 9.31 -11.00
C GLY A 204 4.85 9.29 -11.79
N THR A 205 4.77 8.48 -12.86
CA THR A 205 3.54 8.36 -13.66
C THR A 205 2.42 7.64 -12.92
N ILE A 206 2.74 6.60 -12.15
CA ILE A 206 1.76 5.88 -11.32
C ILE A 206 1.19 6.81 -10.26
N LEU A 207 2.04 7.57 -9.54
CA LEU A 207 1.59 8.50 -8.50
C LEU A 207 0.76 9.66 -9.06
N ALA A 208 1.08 10.14 -10.27
CA ALA A 208 0.30 11.18 -10.93
C ALA A 208 -1.12 10.72 -11.32
N ASN A 209 -1.31 9.41 -11.54
CA ASN A 209 -2.60 8.82 -11.92
C ASN A 209 -3.23 7.97 -10.79
N ALA A 210 -2.64 7.98 -9.59
CA ALA A 210 -3.12 7.18 -8.48
C ALA A 210 -4.43 7.78 -7.93
N PRO A 211 -5.43 6.95 -7.60
CA PRO A 211 -6.62 7.41 -6.89
C PRO A 211 -6.23 8.05 -5.55
N ALA A 212 -6.87 9.16 -5.17
CA ALA A 212 -6.58 9.92 -3.95
C ALA A 212 -6.78 9.12 -2.64
N ASP A 213 -7.41 7.96 -2.73
CA ASP A 213 -7.88 7.13 -1.62
C ASP A 213 -6.79 6.19 -1.07
N LEU A 214 -5.62 6.09 -1.70
CA LEU A 214 -4.53 5.24 -1.21
C LEU A 214 -3.87 5.87 0.04
N PRO A 215 -3.87 5.20 1.20
CA PRO A 215 -3.24 5.70 2.41
C PRO A 215 -1.76 5.98 2.20
N ARG A 216 -1.29 7.16 2.65
CA ARG A 216 0.14 7.53 2.64
C ARG A 216 0.81 7.50 1.26
N LEU A 217 0.06 7.75 0.18
CA LEU A 217 0.61 7.93 -1.18
C LEU A 217 1.80 8.90 -1.21
N ASN A 218 1.70 9.99 -0.47
CA ASN A 218 2.73 11.04 -0.38
C ASN A 218 4.05 10.54 0.23
N GLU A 219 4.06 9.35 0.83
CA GLU A 219 5.25 8.71 1.40
C GLU A 219 5.87 7.66 0.49
N VAL A 220 5.19 7.29 -0.60
CA VAL A 220 5.71 6.33 -1.56
C VAL A 220 6.81 7.03 -2.35
N ARG A 221 8.05 6.72 -1.98
CA ARG A 221 9.25 7.30 -2.59
C ARG A 221 10.32 6.24 -2.73
N MET A 222 11.14 6.40 -3.76
CA MET A 222 12.39 5.67 -3.87
C MET A 222 13.28 6.04 -2.69
N ASN A 223 13.44 5.13 -1.73
CA ASN A 223 14.24 5.36 -0.53
C ASN A 223 15.49 4.47 -0.54
N GLY A 224 16.45 4.78 0.34
CA GLY A 224 17.72 4.04 0.41
C GLY A 224 17.56 2.54 0.68
N ARG A 225 16.48 2.11 1.35
CA ARG A 225 16.20 0.67 1.57
C ARG A 225 15.81 -0.01 0.26
N VAL A 226 14.94 0.61 -0.54
CA VAL A 226 14.54 0.09 -1.87
C VAL A 226 15.75 0.01 -2.80
N LEU A 227 16.58 1.06 -2.83
CA LEU A 227 17.81 1.08 -3.62
C LEU A 227 18.80 0.01 -3.14
N GLY A 228 18.94 -0.18 -1.82
CA GLY A 228 19.78 -1.22 -1.24
C GLY A 228 19.31 -2.63 -1.62
N VAL A 229 18.00 -2.90 -1.58
CA VAL A 229 17.43 -4.18 -2.02
C VAL A 229 17.66 -4.39 -3.51
N ALA A 230 17.44 -3.38 -4.36
CA ALA A 230 17.71 -3.46 -5.80
C ALA A 230 19.18 -3.76 -6.08
N PHE A 231 20.10 -3.06 -5.41
CA PHE A 231 21.54 -3.31 -5.48
C PHE A 231 21.90 -4.75 -5.10
N LEU A 232 21.39 -5.24 -3.97
CA LEU A 232 21.65 -6.59 -3.50
C LEU A 232 21.12 -7.64 -4.48
N LEU A 233 19.93 -7.44 -5.05
CA LEU A 233 19.38 -8.33 -6.06
C LEU A 233 20.19 -8.33 -7.36
N SER A 234 20.62 -7.16 -7.84
CA SER A 234 21.47 -7.04 -9.02
C SER A 234 22.84 -7.70 -8.80
N ALA A 235 23.46 -7.46 -7.65
CA ALA A 235 24.73 -8.09 -7.28
C ALA A 235 24.57 -9.61 -7.14
N PHE A 236 23.51 -10.08 -6.47
CA PHE A 236 23.21 -11.50 -6.34
C PHE A 236 23.02 -12.16 -7.69
N CYS A 237 22.24 -11.55 -8.59
CA CYS A 237 22.09 -12.02 -9.97
C CYS A 237 23.43 -12.05 -10.70
N GLY A 238 24.22 -10.98 -10.63
CA GLY A 238 25.54 -10.90 -11.27
C GLY A 238 26.51 -11.96 -10.80
N VAL A 239 26.55 -12.25 -9.49
CA VAL A 239 27.38 -13.31 -8.91
C VAL A 239 26.85 -14.69 -9.33
N LEU A 240 25.55 -14.94 -9.19
CA LEU A 240 24.94 -16.23 -9.53
C LEU A 240 25.14 -16.57 -11.02
N PHE A 241 24.98 -15.58 -11.91
CA PHE A 241 25.04 -15.77 -13.35
C PHE A 241 26.45 -15.61 -13.94
N GLY A 242 27.33 -14.85 -13.29
CA GLY A 242 28.72 -14.66 -13.74
C GLY A 242 29.71 -15.67 -13.18
N LEU A 243 29.58 -16.02 -11.89
CA LEU A 243 30.55 -16.86 -11.19
C LEU A 243 30.27 -18.35 -11.37
N LEU A 244 29.00 -18.75 -11.41
CA LEU A 244 28.62 -20.17 -11.50
C LEU A 244 29.08 -20.85 -12.82
N PRO A 245 28.97 -20.22 -14.01
CA PRO A 245 29.51 -20.78 -15.25
C PRO A 245 31.04 -20.78 -15.26
N ALA A 246 31.68 -19.72 -14.73
CA ALA A 246 33.14 -19.60 -14.69
C ALA A 246 33.78 -20.67 -13.79
N LEU A 247 33.18 -20.94 -12.62
CA LEU A 247 33.63 -22.01 -11.72
C LEU A 247 33.41 -23.40 -12.34
N ARG A 248 32.26 -23.65 -12.96
CA ARG A 248 31.99 -24.93 -13.65
C ARG A 248 32.89 -25.18 -14.85
N SER A 249 33.28 -24.14 -15.60
CA SER A 249 34.22 -24.31 -16.72
C SER A 249 35.65 -24.50 -16.25
N SER A 250 36.07 -23.83 -15.17
CA SER A 250 37.42 -23.97 -14.59
C SER A 250 37.70 -25.35 -13.98
N ARG A 251 36.65 -26.06 -13.51
CA ARG A 251 36.75 -27.42 -12.95
C ARG A 251 36.59 -28.53 -13.99
N ALA A 252 36.28 -28.19 -15.24
CA ALA A 252 36.19 -29.18 -16.31
C ALA A 252 37.60 -29.47 -16.83
N ASP A 253 38.01 -30.74 -16.81
CA ASP A 253 39.34 -31.15 -17.27
C ASP A 253 39.53 -30.75 -18.75
N PRO A 254 40.55 -29.94 -19.10
CA PRO A 254 40.79 -29.55 -20.48
C PRO A 254 41.02 -30.75 -21.42
N GLN A 255 41.46 -31.90 -20.90
CA GLN A 255 41.61 -33.12 -21.69
C GLN A 255 40.26 -33.72 -22.14
N ASP A 256 39.22 -33.61 -21.32
CA ASP A 256 37.86 -34.05 -21.67
C ASP A 256 37.23 -33.13 -22.72
N GLY A 257 37.57 -31.84 -22.70
CA GLY A 257 37.13 -30.85 -23.68
C GLY A 257 37.68 -31.10 -25.09
N LEU A 258 38.93 -31.59 -25.20
CA LEU A 258 39.53 -31.94 -26.50
C LEU A 258 39.10 -33.32 -27.01
N LYS A 259 38.95 -34.33 -26.15
CA LYS A 259 38.50 -35.68 -26.57
C LYS A 259 37.04 -35.70 -27.04
N ALA A 260 36.20 -34.80 -26.51
CA ALA A 260 34.80 -34.68 -26.93
C ALA A 260 34.61 -34.14 -28.37
N ALA A 261 35.65 -33.59 -29.01
CA ALA A 261 35.55 -33.05 -30.37
C ALA A 261 35.52 -34.14 -31.47
N GLY A 262 35.91 -35.38 -31.16
CA GLY A 262 35.97 -36.49 -32.12
C GLY A 262 34.78 -37.45 -32.11
N ARG A 263 33.88 -37.36 -31.13
CA ARG A 263 32.70 -38.22 -31.02
C ARG A 263 31.47 -37.32 -30.87
N THR A 264 30.50 -37.52 -31.76
CA THR A 264 29.17 -36.90 -31.71
C THR A 264 28.70 -36.76 -30.27
N SER A 265 28.49 -35.51 -29.88
CA SER A 265 28.19 -35.06 -28.52
C SER A 265 26.94 -35.75 -27.95
N SER A 266 27.12 -36.86 -27.24
CA SER A 266 26.11 -37.31 -26.30
C SER A 266 26.10 -36.32 -25.14
N GLN A 267 25.04 -35.52 -25.05
CA GLN A 267 24.77 -34.66 -23.90
C GLN A 267 24.92 -35.49 -22.62
N SER A 268 25.83 -35.09 -21.73
CA SER A 268 25.92 -35.66 -20.38
C SER A 268 24.53 -35.68 -19.73
N HIS A 269 24.05 -36.88 -19.36
CA HIS A 269 22.72 -37.08 -18.76
C HIS A 269 22.42 -36.19 -17.54
N SER A 270 23.46 -35.70 -16.85
CA SER A 270 23.34 -34.78 -15.71
C SER A 270 22.86 -33.37 -16.11
N GLY A 271 23.36 -32.83 -17.23
CA GLY A 271 22.97 -31.50 -17.71
C GLY A 271 21.53 -31.43 -18.23
N GLY A 272 21.05 -32.52 -18.83
CA GLY A 272 19.68 -32.64 -19.33
C GLY A 272 18.63 -32.66 -18.22
N ARG A 273 18.90 -33.37 -17.11
CA ARG A 273 17.98 -33.44 -15.95
C ARG A 273 17.82 -32.10 -15.24
N LEU A 274 18.91 -31.37 -15.03
CA LEU A 274 18.85 -30.04 -14.40
C LEU A 274 18.09 -29.04 -15.28
N ARG A 275 18.32 -29.06 -16.60
CA ARG A 275 17.57 -28.24 -17.55
C ARG A 275 16.08 -28.58 -17.55
N SER A 276 15.75 -29.87 -17.59
CA SER A 276 14.36 -30.35 -17.49
C SER A 276 13.68 -29.83 -16.22
N LEU A 277 14.33 -29.95 -15.07
CA LEU A 277 13.81 -29.43 -13.79
C LEU A 277 13.58 -27.91 -13.84
N LEU A 278 14.56 -27.15 -14.34
CA LEU A 278 14.47 -25.69 -14.46
C LEU A 278 13.30 -25.28 -15.37
N VAL A 279 13.14 -25.92 -16.53
CA VAL A 279 12.02 -25.66 -17.44
C VAL A 279 10.69 -26.03 -16.78
N THR A 280 10.59 -27.15 -16.05
CA THR A 280 9.36 -27.51 -15.33
C THR A 280 8.99 -26.49 -14.25
N VAL A 281 9.98 -26.02 -13.48
CA VAL A 281 9.76 -24.96 -12.47
C VAL A 281 9.36 -23.65 -13.12
N GLU A 282 9.99 -23.27 -14.23
CA GLU A 282 9.66 -22.07 -14.99
C GLU A 282 8.22 -22.08 -15.52
N VAL A 283 7.83 -23.17 -16.18
CA VAL A 283 6.47 -23.35 -16.71
C VAL A 283 5.47 -23.36 -15.56
N GLY A 284 5.76 -24.05 -14.45
CA GLY A 284 4.89 -24.08 -13.28
C GLY A 284 4.68 -22.70 -12.65
N LEU A 285 5.75 -21.93 -12.45
CA LEU A 285 5.68 -20.55 -11.95
C LEU A 285 4.94 -19.63 -12.92
N GLY A 286 5.20 -19.74 -14.22
CA GLY A 286 4.52 -18.97 -15.26
C GLY A 286 3.02 -19.25 -15.30
N THR A 287 2.62 -20.52 -15.25
CA THR A 287 1.20 -20.91 -15.18
C THR A 287 0.55 -20.41 -13.89
N LEU A 288 1.23 -20.52 -12.74
CA LEU A 288 0.71 -20.00 -11.47
C LEU A 288 0.48 -18.48 -11.52
N CYS A 289 1.44 -17.71 -12.04
CA CYS A 289 1.30 -16.27 -12.24
C CYS A 289 0.15 -15.93 -13.19
N LEU A 290 0.00 -16.67 -14.30
CA LEU A 290 -1.06 -16.46 -15.27
C LEU A 290 -2.45 -16.71 -14.66
N VAL A 291 -2.60 -17.80 -13.89
CA VAL A 291 -3.84 -18.12 -13.17
C VAL A 291 -4.15 -17.05 -12.13
N ALA A 292 -3.17 -16.64 -11.32
CA ALA A 292 -3.36 -15.59 -10.31
C ALA A 292 -3.76 -14.25 -10.95
N ALA A 293 -3.09 -13.84 -12.02
CA ALA A 293 -3.43 -12.62 -12.76
C ALA A 293 -4.84 -12.71 -13.37
N GLY A 294 -5.22 -13.85 -13.95
CA GLY A 294 -6.55 -14.08 -14.49
C GLY A 294 -7.64 -14.01 -13.42
N LEU A 295 -7.43 -14.61 -12.25
CA LEU A 295 -8.36 -14.55 -11.12
C LEU A 295 -8.52 -13.13 -10.56
N LEU A 296 -7.42 -12.37 -10.48
CA LEU A 296 -7.43 -10.98 -10.03
C LEU A 296 -8.16 -10.08 -11.03
N LEU A 297 -7.87 -10.23 -12.32
CA LEU A 297 -8.56 -9.49 -13.38
C LEU A 297 -10.05 -9.82 -13.36
N ASN A 298 -10.42 -11.10 -13.23
CA ASN A 298 -11.81 -11.53 -13.15
C ASN A 298 -12.50 -10.95 -11.91
N SER A 299 -11.83 -10.96 -10.76
CA SER A 299 -12.34 -10.39 -9.52
C SER A 299 -12.50 -8.87 -9.63
N PHE A 300 -11.56 -8.17 -10.26
CA PHE A 300 -11.64 -6.73 -10.54
C PHE A 300 -12.79 -6.40 -11.48
N VAL A 301 -12.94 -7.13 -12.59
CA VAL A 301 -14.07 -6.96 -13.52
C VAL A 301 -15.39 -7.26 -12.82
N ARG A 302 -15.44 -8.29 -11.97
CA ARG A 302 -16.64 -8.61 -11.19
C ARG A 302 -16.97 -7.52 -10.20
N LEU A 303 -15.98 -6.95 -9.51
CA LEU A 303 -16.15 -5.82 -8.59
C LEU A 303 -16.68 -4.57 -9.32
N MET A 304 -16.13 -4.28 -10.49
CA MET A 304 -16.59 -3.18 -11.36
C MET A 304 -18.01 -3.40 -11.89
N ARG A 305 -18.44 -4.67 -11.99
CA ARG A 305 -19.77 -5.08 -12.46
C ARG A 305 -20.69 -5.56 -11.34
N VAL A 306 -20.34 -5.33 -10.06
CA VAL A 306 -21.27 -5.61 -8.97
C VAL A 306 -22.49 -4.75 -9.22
N GLU A 307 -23.58 -5.39 -9.63
CA GLU A 307 -24.88 -4.77 -9.75
C GLU A 307 -25.23 -4.25 -8.37
N ARG A 308 -25.26 -2.92 -8.25
CA ARG A 308 -25.50 -2.25 -6.97
C ARG A 308 -26.93 -2.51 -6.47
N GLY A 309 -27.80 -3.10 -7.31
CA GLY A 309 -29.22 -3.32 -7.03
C GLY A 309 -30.04 -2.03 -7.11
N PHE A 310 -29.42 -0.90 -7.44
CA PHE A 310 -30.04 0.41 -7.59
C PHE A 310 -29.30 1.24 -8.66
N ASP A 311 -30.04 2.10 -9.37
CA ASP A 311 -29.52 2.99 -10.40
C ASP A 311 -28.82 4.20 -9.75
N VAL A 312 -27.57 4.47 -10.17
CA VAL A 312 -26.72 5.55 -9.65
C VAL A 312 -26.46 6.64 -10.69
N GLU A 313 -26.89 6.46 -11.95
CA GLU A 313 -26.47 7.32 -13.06
C GLU A 313 -27.00 8.77 -12.93
N ARG A 314 -28.02 8.99 -12.10
CA ARG A 314 -28.67 10.30 -11.90
C ARG A 314 -28.91 10.62 -10.43
N VAL A 315 -28.03 10.14 -9.54
CA VAL A 315 -28.13 10.38 -8.10
C VAL A 315 -27.06 11.38 -7.66
N VAL A 316 -27.50 12.48 -7.05
CA VAL A 316 -26.61 13.44 -6.38
C VAL A 316 -26.79 13.28 -4.87
N THR A 317 -25.70 13.01 -4.17
CA THR A 317 -25.69 12.93 -2.70
C THR A 317 -25.01 14.17 -2.14
N VAL A 318 -25.62 14.79 -1.12
CA VAL A 318 -25.07 15.97 -0.44
C VAL A 318 -24.99 15.69 1.05
N HIS A 319 -23.80 15.84 1.63
CA HIS A 319 -23.62 15.82 3.06
C HIS A 319 -23.80 17.22 3.64
N LEU A 320 -24.78 17.38 4.53
CA LEU A 320 -25.08 18.65 5.18
C LEU A 320 -24.67 18.56 6.65
N ASN A 321 -23.78 19.45 7.06
CA ASN A 321 -23.49 19.68 8.47
C ASN A 321 -24.19 20.96 8.93
N LEU A 322 -25.18 20.83 9.83
CA LEU A 322 -25.96 21.96 10.31
C LEU A 322 -25.32 22.54 11.59
N PRO A 323 -24.91 23.82 11.59
CA PRO A 323 -24.27 24.41 12.75
C PRO A 323 -25.25 24.48 13.92
N SER A 324 -24.82 23.93 15.04
CA SER A 324 -25.62 23.81 16.26
C SER A 324 -25.91 25.15 16.94
N SER A 325 -25.21 26.23 16.56
CA SER A 325 -25.53 27.61 16.95
C SER A 325 -26.84 28.11 16.35
N ARG A 326 -27.16 27.70 15.12
CA ARG A 326 -28.38 28.10 14.39
C ARG A 326 -29.48 27.04 14.47
N TYR A 327 -29.10 25.78 14.58
CA TYR A 327 -30.02 24.63 14.64
C TYR A 327 -29.77 23.77 15.90
N PRO A 328 -30.00 24.32 17.11
CA PRO A 328 -29.70 23.60 18.34
C PRO A 328 -30.60 22.36 18.52
N ASP A 329 -31.91 22.53 18.31
CA ASP A 329 -32.89 21.50 18.57
C ASP A 329 -33.10 20.54 17.37
N ARG A 330 -33.42 19.27 17.68
CA ARG A 330 -33.70 18.24 16.66
C ARG A 330 -34.90 18.61 15.78
N ALA A 331 -35.89 19.30 16.33
CA ALA A 331 -37.09 19.70 15.60
C ALA A 331 -36.78 20.70 14.47
N LYS A 332 -35.97 21.72 14.72
CA LYS A 332 -35.50 22.68 13.70
C LYS A 332 -34.62 22.02 12.65
N ARG A 333 -33.73 21.10 13.04
CA ARG A 333 -32.93 20.32 12.08
C ARG A 333 -33.83 19.51 11.14
N ALA A 334 -34.80 18.78 11.69
CA ALA A 334 -35.77 18.01 10.90
C ALA A 334 -36.67 18.92 10.03
N ALA A 335 -37.08 20.08 10.53
CA ALA A 335 -37.85 21.06 9.76
C ALA A 335 -37.05 21.63 8.59
N PHE A 336 -35.76 21.96 8.81
CA PHE A 336 -34.87 22.41 7.74
C PHE A 336 -34.72 21.35 6.65
N LEU A 337 -34.42 20.10 7.03
CA LEU A 337 -34.23 19.00 6.08
C LEU A 337 -35.52 18.75 5.28
N ARG A 338 -36.69 18.72 5.92
CA ARG A 338 -37.98 18.60 5.22
C ARG A 338 -38.20 19.72 4.21
N ASN A 339 -38.03 20.98 4.64
CA ASN A 339 -38.17 22.13 3.74
C ASN A 339 -37.16 22.11 2.59
N ALA A 340 -35.93 21.63 2.82
CA ALA A 340 -34.92 21.50 1.78
C ALA A 340 -35.32 20.43 0.76
N VAL A 341 -35.75 19.25 1.23
CA VAL A 341 -36.25 18.18 0.36
C VAL A 341 -37.46 18.62 -0.45
N ASP A 342 -38.44 19.29 0.16
CA ASP A 342 -39.63 19.77 -0.53
C ASP A 342 -39.30 20.78 -1.63
N ARG A 343 -38.35 21.68 -1.38
CA ARG A 343 -37.85 22.62 -2.40
C ARG A 343 -37.08 21.92 -3.52
N LEU A 344 -36.28 20.91 -3.19
CA LEU A 344 -35.54 20.12 -4.19
C LEU A 344 -36.49 19.34 -5.09
N ARG A 345 -37.57 18.76 -4.54
CA ARG A 345 -38.63 18.09 -5.33
C ARG A 345 -39.33 19.03 -6.30
N ALA A 346 -39.43 20.32 -5.97
CA ALA A 346 -40.06 21.32 -6.82
C ALA A 346 -39.15 21.82 -7.96
N LEU A 347 -37.87 21.45 -7.99
CA LEU A 347 -36.96 21.88 -9.05
C LEU A 347 -37.18 21.08 -10.35
N PRO A 348 -37.21 21.75 -11.50
CA PRO A 348 -37.30 21.07 -12.79
C PRO A 348 -36.08 20.17 -13.00
N GLY A 349 -36.31 18.89 -13.31
CA GLY A 349 -35.27 17.88 -13.54
C GLY A 349 -34.97 16.97 -12.34
N VAL A 350 -35.58 17.20 -11.18
CA VAL A 350 -35.49 16.30 -10.02
C VAL A 350 -36.65 15.31 -10.04
N ASN A 351 -36.37 14.03 -10.28
CA ASN A 351 -37.39 12.97 -10.27
C ASN A 351 -37.78 12.54 -8.84
N ALA A 352 -36.81 12.55 -7.91
CA ALA A 352 -37.02 12.21 -6.50
C ALA A 352 -35.96 12.89 -5.62
N ALA A 353 -36.34 13.29 -4.42
CA ALA A 353 -35.43 13.74 -3.36
C ALA A 353 -35.90 13.19 -2.01
N ALA A 354 -34.95 12.81 -1.16
CA ALA A 354 -35.18 12.18 0.15
C ALA A 354 -34.18 12.69 1.18
#